data_AF-A0A497M901-F1
#
_entry.id   AF-A0A497M901-F1
#
_cell.length_a   1.000
_cell.length_b   1.000
_cell.length_c   1.000
_cell.angle_alpha   90.00
_cell.angle_beta   90.00
_cell.angle_gamma   90.00
#
_symmetry.space_group_name_H-M   'P 1'
#
loop_
_entity.id
_entity.type
_entity.pdbx_description
1 polymer ?
#
loop_
_entity_poly.entity_id
_entity_poly.type
_entity_poly.pdbx_seq_one_letter_code
_entity_poly.pdbx_strand_id
1 'polypeptide(L)' 'EYKDLPDIKPVFRLHPPRKGFKGKIKKSFKAGGASGYRGEAINELLERMI' A
#
# COMPACT_ATOMS: atom_id res chain seq x y z
N GLU A 1 -13.11 -2.35 -13.86
CA GLU A 1 -13.90 -1.20 -14.34
C GLU A 1 -14.30 -0.32 -13.16
N TYR A 2 -13.35 0.49 -12.64
CA TYR A 2 -13.62 1.50 -11.60
C TYR A 2 -13.68 2.92 -12.17
N LYS A 3 -13.20 3.09 -13.42
CA LYS A 3 -13.21 4.37 -14.15
C LYS A 3 -14.58 4.65 -14.77
N ASP A 4 -15.36 3.60 -14.97
CA ASP A 4 -16.66 3.62 -15.65
C ASP A 4 -17.81 3.90 -14.65
N LEU A 5 -17.50 3.93 -13.35
CA LEU A 5 -18.44 4.32 -12.31
C LEU A 5 -18.55 5.86 -12.29
N PRO A 6 -19.77 6.40 -12.38
CA PRO A 6 -19.97 7.84 -12.29
C PRO A 6 -19.47 8.37 -10.94
N ASP A 7 -18.82 9.53 -10.97
CA ASP A 7 -18.32 10.29 -9.81
C ASP A 7 -17.22 9.64 -8.93
N ILE A 8 -16.56 8.57 -9.37
CA ILE A 8 -15.46 7.94 -8.63
C ILE A 8 -14.09 8.40 -9.15
N LYS A 9 -13.23 8.87 -8.24
CA LYS A 9 -11.82 9.17 -8.56
C LYS A 9 -11.03 7.85 -8.66
N PRO A 10 -10.33 7.58 -9.77
CA PRO A 10 -9.61 6.31 -9.96
C PRO A 10 -8.34 6.17 -9.13
N VAL A 11 -7.94 7.21 -8.40
CA VAL A 11 -6.74 7.23 -7.56
C VAL A 11 -7.13 7.55 -6.13
N PHE A 12 -6.86 6.60 -5.23
CA PHE A 12 -7.01 6.80 -3.79
C PHE A 12 -5.77 7.47 -3.23
N ARG A 13 -5.94 8.66 -2.65
CA ARG A 13 -4.88 9.39 -1.94
C ARG A 13 -4.92 8.98 -0.47
N LEU A 14 -4.09 8.01 -0.10
CA LEU A 14 -4.01 7.50 1.26
C LEU A 14 -3.06 8.34 2.13
N HIS A 15 -3.24 8.25 3.45
CA HIS A 15 -2.34 8.84 4.42
C HIS A 15 -1.02 8.03 4.49
N PRO A 16 0.12 8.63 4.85
CA PRO A 16 1.33 7.88 5.15
C PRO A 16 1.07 6.78 6.19
N PRO A 17 1.77 5.63 6.11
CA PRO A 17 1.54 4.52 7.01
C PRO A 17 1.90 4.90 8.45
N ARG A 18 0.99 4.64 9.39
CA ARG A 18 1.21 4.81 10.82
C ARG A 18 2.41 3.98 11.27
N LYS A 19 3.30 4.59 12.06
CA LYS A 19 4.61 4.06 12.50
C LYS A 19 5.64 3.84 11.37
N GLY A 20 5.39 4.41 10.18
CA GLY A 20 6.29 4.33 9.04
C GLY A 20 6.34 2.95 8.36
N PHE A 21 7.27 2.81 7.42
CA PHE A 21 7.49 1.55 6.72
C PHE A 21 8.27 0.57 7.61
N LYS A 22 7.79 -0.68 7.69
CA LYS A 22 8.54 -1.76 8.34
C LYS A 22 9.67 -2.22 7.40
N GLY A 23 10.90 -1.82 7.68
CA GLY A 23 12.09 -2.22 6.92
C GLY A 23 12.62 -1.17 5.95
N LYS A 24 13.69 -1.52 5.22
CA LYS A 24 14.30 -0.60 4.24
C LYS A 24 13.42 -0.51 2.98
N ILE A 25 13.11 0.72 2.55
CA ILE A 25 12.29 1.00 1.35
C ILE A 25 12.91 0.41 0.08
N LYS A 26 14.25 0.41 -0.01
CA LYS A 26 14.99 -0.12 -1.17
C LYS A 26 15.17 -1.64 -1.15
N LYS A 27 14.63 -2.36 -0.17
CA LYS A 27 14.69 -3.84 -0.09
C LYS A 27 13.34 -4.44 -0.41
N SER A 28 13.35 -5.59 -1.08
CA SER A 28 12.14 -6.34 -1.39
C SER A 28 11.47 -6.88 -0.12
N PHE A 29 10.15 -7.02 -0.14
CA PHE A 29 9.36 -7.60 0.96
C PHE A 29 9.84 -9.00 1.34
N LYS A 30 10.18 -9.84 0.34
CA LYS A 30 10.76 -11.18 0.55
C LYS A 30 12.08 -11.16 1.34
N ALA A 31 12.85 -10.08 1.25
CA ALA A 31 14.10 -9.88 1.99
C ALA A 31 13.93 -9.03 3.26
N GLY A 32 12.71 -8.90 3.78
CA GLY A 32 12.39 -8.10 4.98
C GLY A 32 12.37 -6.59 4.76
N GLY A 33 12.21 -6.15 3.51
CA GLY A 33 12.04 -4.74 3.13
C GLY A 33 10.58 -4.36 2.89
N ALA A 34 10.38 -3.20 2.26
CA ALA A 34 9.05 -2.64 2.02
C ALA A 34 8.63 -2.60 0.54
N SER A 35 9.52 -2.89 -0.42
CA SER A 35 9.17 -2.80 -1.85
C SER A 35 8.75 -4.15 -2.44
N GLY A 36 7.96 -4.12 -3.52
CA GLY A 36 7.57 -5.31 -4.28
C GLY A 36 6.29 -6.01 -3.79
N TYR A 37 6.07 -7.23 -4.29
CA TYR A 37 4.86 -8.00 -4.05
C TYR A 37 4.78 -8.54 -2.62
N ARG A 38 3.63 -8.32 -1.96
CA ARG A 38 3.37 -8.71 -0.56
C ARG A 38 2.27 -9.75 -0.39
N GLY A 39 1.58 -10.13 -1.47
CA GLY A 39 0.39 -10.98 -1.38
C GLY A 39 -0.67 -10.37 -0.46
N GLU A 40 -1.24 -11.19 0.42
CA GLU A 40 -2.30 -10.81 1.36
C GLU A 40 -1.84 -9.79 2.43
N ALA A 41 -0.53 -9.72 2.71
CA ALA A 41 0.05 -8.76 3.65
C ALA A 41 -0.01 -7.30 3.17
N ILE A 42 -0.55 -7.03 1.98
CA ILE A 42 -0.85 -5.67 1.52
C ILE A 42 -1.96 -5.02 2.35
N ASN A 43 -2.93 -5.80 2.84
CA ASN A 43 -4.05 -5.30 3.62
C ASN A 43 -3.58 -4.67 4.95
N GLU A 44 -2.62 -5.31 5.63
CA GLU A 44 -2.00 -4.75 6.85
C GLU A 44 -1.26 -3.42 6.60
N LEU A 45 -0.80 -3.16 5.37
CA LEU A 45 -0.22 -1.86 5.03
C LEU A 45 -1.32 -0.83 4.79
N LEU A 46 -2.38 -1.20 4.08
CA LEU A 46 -3.52 -0.33 3.79
C LEU A 46 -4.22 0.12 5.09
N GLU A 47 -4.45 -0.78 6.05
CA GLU A 47 -5.02 -0.45 7.36
C GLU A 47 -4.18 0.57 8.15
N ARG A 48 -2.87 0.67 7.87
CA ARG A 48 -1.99 1.68 8.48
C ARG A 48 -2.01 3.01 7.74
N MET A 49 -2.45 3.02 6.48
CA MET A 49 -2.51 4.21 5.62
C MET A 49 -3.90 4.87 5.61
N ILE A 50 -4.87 4.24 6.28
CA ILE A 50 -6.16 4.81 6.67
C ILE A 50 -6.00 5.44 8.05
#